data_AF-A0A7D9DMI8-F1
#
_entry.id   AF-A0A7D9DMI8-F1
#
_cell.length_a   1.000
_cell.length_b   1.000
_cell.length_c   1.000
_cell.angle_alpha   90.00
_cell.angle_beta   90.00
_cell.angle_gamma   90.00
#
_symmetry.space_group_name_H-M   'P 1'
#
loop_
_entity.id
_entity.type
_entity.pdbx_description
1 polymer ?
#
loop_
_entity_poly.entity_id
_entity_poly.type
_entity_poly.pdbx_seq_one_letter_code
_entity_poly.pdbx_strand_id
1 'polypeptide(L)'
;EVEYVKQEAKVVYLLECLNKTSPPVLVFASKKSDVDDIHEYLLLKGVEAVAIHGDKDQEERERSVSAFREGRKDVLVATDIASKGLDFPNIVHVINYDMPEDIENYVHRIGRTGRSGKTGTATTFINKSCDESVLLDLKHLLAEAKQKIPSFLAALEPENEELLNVGDERGCAYCGGLGHRITDCPKLEAKQIKETGNIGRKDYLAPGAADW
;
A
#
# COMPACT_ATOMS: atom_id res chain seq x y z
N GLU A 1 2.43 -4.69 -6.22
CA GLU A 1 2.14 -4.38 -7.63
C GLU A 1 1.33 -3.11 -7.70
N VAL A 2 1.59 -2.28 -8.71
CA VAL A 2 0.79 -1.08 -9.00
C VAL A 2 0.32 -1.21 -10.43
N GLU A 3 -0.99 -1.15 -10.63
CA GLU A 3 -1.65 -1.48 -11.90
C GLU A 3 -2.52 -0.32 -12.35
N TYR A 4 -2.44 0.03 -13.63
CA TYR A 4 -3.33 1.01 -14.22
C TYR A 4 -4.65 0.33 -14.60
N VAL A 5 -5.74 0.70 -13.95
CA VAL A 5 -7.06 0.07 -14.12
C VAL A 5 -8.12 1.15 -14.31
N LYS A 6 -8.77 1.16 -15.49
CA LYS A 6 -9.89 2.09 -15.74
C LYS A 6 -11.02 1.86 -14.73
N GLN A 7 -11.76 2.91 -14.39
CA GLN A 7 -12.77 2.85 -13.33
C GLN A 7 -13.81 1.75 -13.58
N GLU A 8 -14.30 1.65 -14.81
CA GLU A 8 -15.27 0.66 -15.27
C GLU A 8 -14.75 -0.78 -15.26
N ALA A 9 -13.43 -0.98 -15.22
CA ALA A 9 -12.80 -2.30 -15.23
C ALA A 9 -12.34 -2.78 -13.84
N LYS A 10 -12.33 -1.89 -12.83
CA LYS A 10 -11.78 -2.20 -11.51
C LYS A 10 -12.42 -3.43 -10.85
N VAL A 11 -13.74 -3.54 -10.90
CA VAL A 11 -14.47 -4.65 -10.25
C VAL A 11 -14.19 -6.01 -10.89
N VAL A 12 -14.01 -6.04 -12.21
CA VAL A 12 -13.64 -7.26 -12.94
C VAL A 12 -12.19 -7.63 -12.63
N TYR A 13 -11.29 -6.65 -12.67
CA TYR A 13 -9.88 -6.86 -12.36
C TYR A 13 -9.63 -7.23 -10.88
N LEU A 14 -10.51 -6.81 -9.97
CA LEU A 14 -10.48 -7.24 -8.58
C LEU A 14 -10.62 -8.77 -8.46
N LEU A 15 -11.54 -9.39 -9.20
CA LEU A 15 -11.68 -10.86 -9.18
C LEU A 15 -10.41 -11.56 -9.67
N GLU A 16 -9.76 -11.02 -10.70
CA GLU A 16 -8.49 -11.55 -11.18
C GLU A 16 -7.41 -11.45 -10.10
N CYS A 17 -7.36 -10.34 -9.38
CA CYS A 17 -6.42 -10.15 -8.27
C CYS A 17 -6.69 -11.10 -7.09
N LEU A 18 -7.96 -11.42 -6.80
CA LEU A 18 -8.33 -12.39 -5.77
C LEU A 18 -7.81 -13.80 -6.10
N ASN A 19 -7.67 -14.16 -7.38
CA ASN A 19 -7.12 -15.45 -7.79
C ASN A 19 -5.59 -15.55 -7.70
N LYS A 20 -4.87 -14.42 -7.48
CA LYS A 20 -3.40 -14.41 -7.39
C LYS A 20 -2.89 -14.99 -6.06
N THR A 21 -3.70 -14.99 -5.02
CA THR A 21 -3.27 -15.29 -3.64
C THR A 21 -4.36 -16.04 -2.89
N SER A 22 -3.97 -16.88 -1.93
CA SER A 22 -4.93 -17.44 -0.97
C SER A 22 -5.48 -16.35 -0.03
N PRO A 23 -6.67 -16.56 0.56
CA PRO A 23 -7.16 -15.74 1.68
C PRO A 23 -6.20 -15.72 2.88
N PRO A 24 -6.34 -14.76 3.81
CA PRO A 24 -7.30 -13.65 3.80
C PRO A 24 -6.83 -12.43 2.97
N VAL A 25 -7.78 -11.80 2.28
CA VAL A 25 -7.58 -10.58 1.48
C VAL A 25 -8.31 -9.39 2.12
N LEU A 26 -7.62 -8.26 2.20
CA LEU A 26 -8.19 -6.99 2.64
C LEU A 26 -8.27 -6.02 1.45
N VAL A 27 -9.48 -5.61 1.08
CA VAL A 27 -9.75 -4.67 0.00
C VAL A 27 -10.09 -3.30 0.59
N PHE A 28 -9.36 -2.27 0.20
CA PHE A 28 -9.63 -0.88 0.58
C PHE A 28 -10.30 -0.11 -0.54
N ALA A 29 -11.44 0.51 -0.24
CA ALA A 29 -12.14 1.47 -1.08
C ALA A 29 -12.31 2.79 -0.32
N SER A 30 -12.29 3.92 -1.03
CA SER A 30 -12.35 5.25 -0.39
C SER A 30 -13.78 5.61 0.03
N LYS A 31 -14.79 5.24 -0.75
CA LYS A 31 -16.19 5.56 -0.49
C LYS A 31 -16.95 4.38 0.08
N LYS A 32 -17.94 4.67 0.93
CA LYS A 32 -18.83 3.67 1.53
C LYS A 32 -19.66 2.96 0.47
N SER A 33 -20.18 3.70 -0.52
CA SER A 33 -20.91 3.14 -1.66
C SER A 33 -20.07 2.11 -2.42
N ASP A 34 -18.80 2.42 -2.66
CA ASP A 34 -17.90 1.51 -3.39
C ASP A 34 -17.64 0.23 -2.57
N VAL A 35 -17.57 0.34 -1.24
CA VAL A 35 -17.47 -0.84 -0.36
C VAL A 35 -18.69 -1.75 -0.50
N ASP A 36 -19.90 -1.19 -0.48
CA ASP A 36 -21.14 -1.95 -0.65
C ASP A 36 -21.25 -2.56 -2.06
N ASP A 37 -20.96 -1.79 -3.11
CA ASP A 37 -21.00 -2.25 -4.51
C ASP A 37 -20.01 -3.40 -4.76
N ILE A 38 -18.78 -3.28 -4.22
CA ILE A 38 -17.77 -4.35 -4.30
C ILE A 38 -18.27 -5.57 -3.53
N HIS A 39 -18.80 -5.40 -2.32
CA HIS A 39 -19.26 -6.51 -1.49
C HIS A 39 -20.38 -7.29 -2.17
N GLU A 40 -21.41 -6.60 -2.67
CA GLU A 40 -22.52 -7.23 -3.40
C GLU A 40 -22.02 -7.99 -4.62
N TYR A 41 -21.13 -7.38 -5.41
CA TYR A 41 -20.57 -8.03 -6.59
C TYR A 41 -19.75 -9.28 -6.24
N LEU A 42 -18.96 -9.24 -5.17
CA LEU A 42 -18.20 -10.40 -4.70
C LEU A 42 -19.13 -11.54 -4.26
N LEU A 43 -20.21 -11.24 -3.54
CA LEU A 43 -21.21 -12.24 -3.15
C LEU A 43 -21.90 -12.86 -4.37
N LEU A 44 -22.27 -12.04 -5.37
CA LEU A 44 -22.85 -12.53 -6.63
C LEU A 44 -21.92 -13.52 -7.36
N LYS A 45 -20.61 -13.34 -7.21
CA LYS A 45 -19.57 -14.20 -7.80
C LYS A 45 -19.21 -15.41 -6.93
N GLY A 46 -19.89 -15.60 -5.80
CA GLY A 46 -19.67 -16.72 -4.89
C GLY A 46 -18.41 -16.58 -4.03
N VAL A 47 -17.92 -15.35 -3.82
CA VAL A 47 -16.79 -15.07 -2.93
C VAL A 47 -17.31 -14.86 -1.52
N GLU A 48 -16.69 -15.53 -0.54
CA GLU A 48 -16.99 -15.37 0.89
C GLU A 48 -16.48 -14.03 1.42
N ALA A 49 -17.26 -12.96 1.19
CA ALA A 49 -16.88 -11.60 1.52
C ALA A 49 -17.73 -10.98 2.65
N VAL A 50 -17.12 -10.05 3.39
CA VAL A 50 -17.78 -9.14 4.34
C VAL A 50 -17.33 -7.69 4.11
N ALA A 51 -18.13 -6.74 4.59
CA ALA A 51 -17.89 -5.31 4.40
C ALA A 51 -17.91 -4.53 5.72
N ILE A 52 -17.05 -3.52 5.84
CA ILE A 52 -17.01 -2.61 7.00
C ILE A 52 -16.83 -1.15 6.54
N HIS A 53 -17.80 -0.31 6.85
CA HIS A 53 -17.71 1.15 6.71
C HIS A 53 -18.54 1.84 7.79
N GLY A 54 -18.47 3.18 7.86
CA GLY A 54 -19.07 3.96 8.95
C GLY A 54 -20.60 4.00 9.01
N ASP A 55 -21.31 3.42 8.05
CA ASP A 55 -22.79 3.33 8.08
C ASP A 55 -23.27 1.93 8.47
N LYS A 56 -22.37 0.96 8.63
CA LYS A 56 -22.69 -0.34 9.23
C LYS A 56 -22.92 -0.16 10.72
N ASP A 57 -23.95 -0.81 11.26
CA ASP A 57 -24.18 -0.79 12.70
C ASP A 57 -23.07 -1.55 13.45
N GLN A 58 -23.00 -1.32 14.77
CA GLN A 58 -21.96 -1.91 15.60
C GLN A 58 -22.02 -3.45 15.61
N GLU A 59 -23.22 -4.04 15.58
CA GLU A 59 -23.41 -5.48 15.62
C GLU A 59 -22.93 -6.14 14.31
N GLU A 60 -23.32 -5.57 13.16
CA GLU A 60 -22.87 -6.01 11.83
C GLU A 60 -21.36 -5.88 11.69
N ARG A 61 -20.79 -4.78 12.18
CA ARG A 61 -19.34 -4.55 12.21
C ARG A 61 -18.63 -5.62 13.02
N GLU A 62 -19.06 -5.87 14.26
CA GLU A 62 -18.46 -6.89 15.13
C GLU A 62 -18.55 -8.29 14.52
N ARG A 63 -19.72 -8.64 13.97
CA ARG A 63 -19.94 -9.92 13.29
C ARG A 63 -19.02 -10.10 12.09
N SER A 64 -18.87 -9.07 11.27
CA SER A 64 -18.00 -9.07 10.08
C SER A 64 -16.52 -9.21 10.46
N VAL A 65 -16.08 -8.45 11.47
CA VAL A 65 -14.70 -8.53 11.99
C VAL A 65 -14.41 -9.92 12.55
N SER A 66 -15.31 -10.48 13.36
CA SER A 66 -15.16 -11.83 13.94
C SER A 66 -15.10 -12.88 12.83
N ALA A 67 -16.04 -12.88 11.88
CA ALA A 67 -16.07 -13.86 10.81
C ALA A 67 -14.79 -13.84 9.95
N PHE A 68 -14.27 -12.66 9.65
CA PHE A 68 -13.02 -12.52 8.91
C PHE A 68 -11.80 -12.96 9.73
N ARG A 69 -11.70 -12.57 11.01
CA ARG A 69 -10.61 -12.99 11.90
C ARG A 69 -10.56 -14.51 12.13
N GLU A 70 -11.72 -15.15 12.15
CA GLU A 70 -11.85 -16.60 12.34
C GLU A 70 -11.64 -17.38 11.04
N GLY A 71 -11.41 -16.71 9.91
CA GLY A 71 -11.24 -17.37 8.60
C GLY A 71 -12.52 -17.96 8.04
N ARG A 72 -13.70 -17.54 8.53
CA ARG A 72 -15.01 -17.91 7.95
C ARG A 72 -15.35 -17.10 6.71
N LYS A 73 -14.62 -16.00 6.48
CA LYS A 73 -14.76 -15.12 5.33
C LYS A 73 -13.37 -14.84 4.77
N ASP A 74 -13.25 -14.97 3.46
CA ASP A 74 -11.98 -14.90 2.73
C ASP A 74 -11.57 -13.46 2.44
N VAL A 75 -12.55 -12.58 2.25
CA VAL A 75 -12.34 -11.19 1.84
C VAL A 75 -13.05 -10.23 2.80
N LEU A 76 -12.33 -9.21 3.24
CA LEU A 76 -12.89 -8.05 3.91
C LEU A 76 -12.75 -6.82 3.02
N VAL A 77 -13.86 -6.15 2.72
CA VAL A 77 -13.89 -4.87 2.01
C VAL A 77 -14.12 -3.76 3.02
N ALA A 78 -13.27 -2.72 3.04
CA ALA A 78 -13.37 -1.69 4.05
C ALA A 78 -12.93 -0.30 3.59
N THR A 79 -13.44 0.72 4.29
CA THR A 79 -12.88 2.08 4.27
C THR A 79 -11.75 2.23 5.30
N ASP A 80 -10.85 3.20 5.09
CA ASP A 80 -9.75 3.48 6.04
C ASP A 80 -10.25 3.73 7.44
N ILE A 81 -11.21 4.66 7.58
CA ILE A 81 -11.73 5.10 8.88
C ILE A 81 -12.29 3.91 9.66
N ALA A 82 -13.08 3.06 9.00
CA ALA A 82 -13.75 1.96 9.68
C ALA A 82 -12.79 0.81 10.04
N SER A 83 -11.66 0.70 9.33
CA SER A 83 -10.62 -0.30 9.59
C SER A 83 -9.57 0.14 10.63
N LYS A 84 -9.48 1.45 10.93
CA LYS A 84 -8.54 1.98 11.93
C LYS A 84 -8.78 1.33 13.30
N GLY A 85 -7.69 1.01 13.99
CA GLY A 85 -7.71 0.34 15.30
C GLY A 85 -8.09 -1.14 15.26
N LEU A 86 -8.50 -1.69 14.10
CA LEU A 86 -8.69 -3.13 13.95
C LEU A 86 -7.35 -3.80 13.66
N ASP A 87 -7.04 -4.82 14.46
CA ASP A 87 -5.95 -5.74 14.17
C ASP A 87 -6.50 -6.95 13.41
N PHE A 88 -5.92 -7.22 12.24
CA PHE A 88 -6.24 -8.38 11.41
C PHE A 88 -4.93 -9.17 11.25
N PRO A 89 -4.78 -10.30 11.96
CA PRO A 89 -3.54 -11.06 11.88
C PRO A 89 -3.42 -11.74 10.52
N ASN A 90 -2.22 -11.74 9.95
CA ASN A 90 -1.85 -12.53 8.77
C ASN A 90 -2.63 -12.22 7.47
N ILE A 91 -2.94 -10.96 7.17
CA ILE A 91 -3.41 -10.59 5.82
C ILE A 91 -2.38 -11.03 4.79
N VAL A 92 -2.77 -11.86 3.82
CA VAL A 92 -1.89 -12.35 2.75
C VAL A 92 -1.80 -11.33 1.63
N HIS A 93 -2.92 -10.65 1.34
CA HIS A 93 -3.00 -9.71 0.24
C HIS A 93 -3.82 -8.47 0.63
N VAL A 94 -3.22 -7.30 0.46
CA VAL A 94 -3.92 -6.01 0.51
C VAL A 94 -4.21 -5.56 -0.92
N ILE A 95 -5.46 -5.23 -1.22
CA ILE A 95 -5.85 -4.66 -2.51
C ILE A 95 -6.38 -3.25 -2.26
N ASN A 96 -5.67 -2.24 -2.75
CA ASN A 96 -6.19 -0.87 -2.80
C ASN A 96 -7.02 -0.73 -4.08
N TYR A 97 -8.34 -0.89 -3.96
CA TYR A 97 -9.28 -0.68 -5.05
C TYR A 97 -9.25 0.78 -5.52
N ASP A 98 -9.07 1.69 -4.56
CA ASP A 98 -8.77 3.10 -4.82
C ASP A 98 -7.41 3.46 -4.23
N MET A 99 -6.60 4.20 -4.98
CA MET A 99 -5.44 4.89 -4.42
C MET A 99 -5.92 5.91 -3.37
N PRO A 100 -5.37 5.92 -2.15
CA PRO A 100 -5.69 6.94 -1.15
C PRO A 100 -5.21 8.33 -1.61
N GLU A 101 -5.79 9.38 -1.01
CA GLU A 101 -5.49 10.78 -1.31
C GLU A 101 -4.10 11.22 -0.84
N ASP A 102 -3.45 10.42 0.00
CA ASP A 102 -2.12 10.68 0.53
C ASP A 102 -1.30 9.39 0.62
N ILE A 103 0.02 9.54 0.52
CA ILE A 103 0.95 8.43 0.45
C ILE A 103 1.12 7.76 1.84
N GLU A 104 0.89 8.48 2.92
CA GLU A 104 0.91 7.96 4.29
C GLU A 104 -0.16 6.89 4.48
N ASN A 105 -1.39 7.16 4.04
CA ASN A 105 -2.48 6.21 4.06
C ASN A 105 -2.18 5.01 3.15
N TYR A 106 -1.53 5.22 1.99
CA TYR A 106 -1.07 4.08 1.18
C TYR A 106 -0.11 3.17 1.97
N VAL A 107 0.88 3.75 2.66
CA VAL A 107 1.82 3.01 3.52
C VAL A 107 1.09 2.27 4.65
N HIS A 108 0.14 2.93 5.32
CA HIS A 108 -0.67 2.33 6.38
C HIS A 108 -1.52 1.16 5.88
N ARG A 109 -2.09 1.27 4.68
CA ARG A 109 -2.89 0.22 4.05
C ARG A 109 -2.01 -0.99 3.71
N ILE A 110 -0.91 -0.80 2.99
CA ILE A 110 -0.04 -1.93 2.60
C ILE A 110 0.67 -2.56 3.82
N GLY A 111 0.89 -1.79 4.90
CA GLY A 111 1.41 -2.29 6.18
C GLY A 111 0.46 -3.23 6.95
N ARG A 112 -0.72 -3.54 6.38
CA ARG A 112 -1.63 -4.58 6.89
C ARG A 112 -1.18 -6.00 6.52
N THR A 113 -0.36 -6.16 5.49
CA THR A 113 0.26 -7.44 5.12
C THR A 113 1.74 -7.49 5.51
N GLY A 114 2.40 -8.63 5.33
CA GLY A 114 3.85 -8.77 5.51
C GLY A 114 4.33 -8.68 6.96
N ARG A 115 3.49 -9.05 7.93
CA ARG A 115 3.81 -9.00 9.37
C ARG A 115 4.48 -10.28 9.87
N SER A 116 5.18 -10.19 11.01
CA SER A 116 5.77 -11.35 11.72
C SER A 116 6.74 -12.18 10.88
N GLY A 117 7.56 -11.51 10.05
CA GLY A 117 8.57 -12.16 9.21
C GLY A 117 8.01 -12.89 7.97
N LYS A 118 6.70 -12.81 7.72
CA LYS A 118 6.08 -13.32 6.50
C LYS A 118 6.15 -12.28 5.38
N THR A 119 6.24 -12.74 4.15
CA THR A 119 6.02 -11.89 2.97
C THR A 119 4.53 -11.65 2.78
N GLY A 120 4.21 -10.51 2.16
CA GLY A 120 2.85 -10.07 1.90
C GLY A 120 2.73 -9.49 0.50
N THR A 121 1.54 -9.56 -0.09
CA THR A 121 1.27 -8.96 -1.40
C THR A 121 0.43 -7.71 -1.22
N ALA A 122 0.76 -6.64 -1.94
CA ALA A 122 -0.08 -5.46 -2.05
C ALA A 122 -0.31 -5.14 -3.52
N THR A 123 -1.56 -4.98 -3.94
CA THR A 123 -1.94 -4.55 -5.29
C THR A 123 -2.70 -3.23 -5.20
N THR A 124 -2.29 -2.22 -5.97
CA THR A 124 -2.97 -0.93 -5.99
C THR A 124 -3.43 -0.58 -7.39
N PHE A 125 -4.72 -0.25 -7.51
CA PHE A 125 -5.29 0.25 -8.75
C PHE A 125 -5.10 1.76 -8.80
N ILE A 126 -4.53 2.23 -9.91
CA ILE A 126 -4.45 3.65 -10.22
C ILE A 126 -5.12 3.94 -11.56
N ASN A 127 -5.53 5.18 -11.76
CA ASN A 127 -6.08 5.64 -13.03
C ASN A 127 -5.88 7.16 -13.17
N LYS A 128 -6.42 7.74 -14.23
CA LYS A 128 -6.34 9.18 -14.52
C LYS A 128 -6.98 10.09 -13.48
N SER A 129 -7.80 9.58 -12.56
CA SER A 129 -8.40 10.41 -11.51
C SER A 129 -7.52 10.51 -10.25
N CYS A 130 -6.39 9.78 -10.19
CA CYS A 130 -5.44 9.92 -9.09
C CYS A 130 -4.68 11.25 -9.20
N ASP A 131 -4.52 11.94 -8.07
CA ASP A 131 -3.73 13.17 -8.00
C ASP A 131 -2.26 12.89 -8.35
N GLU A 132 -1.70 13.71 -9.23
CA GLU A 132 -0.33 13.56 -9.72
C GLU A 132 0.71 13.65 -8.60
N SER A 133 0.50 14.52 -7.60
CA SER A 133 1.40 14.64 -6.45
C SER A 133 1.55 13.33 -5.68
N VAL A 134 0.44 12.61 -5.51
CA VAL A 134 0.41 11.30 -4.85
C VAL A 134 1.08 10.23 -5.72
N LEU A 135 0.93 10.31 -7.05
CA LEU A 135 1.59 9.39 -7.97
C LEU A 135 3.11 9.58 -8.01
N LEU A 136 3.58 10.83 -7.91
CA LEU A 136 5.01 11.15 -7.77
C LEU A 136 5.58 10.64 -6.44
N ASP A 137 4.86 10.86 -5.33
CA ASP A 137 5.25 10.31 -4.03
C ASP A 137 5.28 8.76 -4.06
N LEU A 138 4.31 8.12 -4.73
CA LEU A 138 4.28 6.67 -4.94
C LEU A 138 5.45 6.19 -5.80
N LYS A 139 5.82 6.92 -6.87
CA LYS A 139 6.97 6.60 -7.73
C LYS A 139 8.27 6.58 -6.90
N HIS A 140 8.49 7.60 -6.07
CA HIS A 140 9.66 7.68 -5.19
C HIS A 140 9.68 6.55 -4.17
N LEU A 141 8.53 6.25 -3.56
CA LEU A 141 8.40 5.16 -2.61
C LEU A 141 8.71 3.79 -3.24
N LEU A 142 8.21 3.52 -4.45
CA LEU A 142 8.51 2.27 -5.17
C LEU A 142 9.99 2.15 -5.51
N ALA A 143 10.63 3.25 -5.93
CA ALA A 143 12.06 3.29 -6.22
C ALA A 143 12.89 2.97 -4.97
N GLU A 144 12.58 3.59 -3.84
CA GLU A 144 13.27 3.33 -2.56
C GLU A 144 13.08 1.88 -2.10
N ALA A 145 11.85 1.37 -2.21
CA ALA A 145 11.51 0.00 -1.84
C ALA A 145 12.03 -1.06 -2.84
N LYS A 146 12.78 -0.65 -3.88
CA LYS A 146 13.32 -1.51 -4.96
C LYS A 146 12.23 -2.34 -5.63
N GLN A 147 11.03 -1.77 -5.74
CA GLN A 147 9.89 -2.40 -6.39
C GLN A 147 9.89 -2.08 -7.88
N LYS A 148 9.19 -2.91 -8.67
CA LYS A 148 8.98 -2.64 -10.09
C LYS A 148 8.16 -1.36 -10.25
N ILE A 149 8.71 -0.38 -10.94
CA ILE A 149 8.01 0.87 -11.32
C ILE A 149 7.31 0.63 -12.66
N PRO A 150 5.98 0.71 -12.74
CA PRO A 150 5.27 0.61 -14.01
C PRO A 150 5.65 1.76 -14.95
N SER A 151 5.66 1.49 -16.26
CA SER A 151 6.07 2.46 -17.28
C SER A 151 5.26 3.77 -17.22
N PHE A 152 3.98 3.70 -16.88
CA PHE A 152 3.12 4.88 -16.74
C PHE A 152 3.54 5.78 -15.56
N LEU A 153 4.08 5.24 -14.46
CA LEU A 153 4.64 6.06 -13.37
C LEU A 153 6.04 6.55 -13.72
N ALA A 154 6.82 5.74 -14.43
CA ALA A 154 8.16 6.13 -14.87
C ALA A 154 8.13 7.40 -15.74
N ALA A 155 7.10 7.52 -16.59
CA ALA A 155 6.87 8.64 -17.48
C ALA A 155 6.33 9.92 -16.82
N LEU A 156 5.94 9.88 -15.54
CA LEU A 156 5.54 11.10 -14.83
C LEU A 156 6.78 11.95 -14.51
N GLU A 157 6.72 13.22 -14.88
CA GLU A 157 7.73 14.23 -14.58
C GLU A 157 7.09 15.28 -13.65
N PRO A 158 7.80 15.77 -12.63
CA PRO A 158 7.24 16.81 -11.77
C PRO A 158 7.02 18.10 -12.58
N GLU A 159 5.77 18.56 -12.67
CA GLU A 159 5.47 19.89 -13.20
C GLU A 159 6.01 20.95 -12.20
N ASN A 160 7.19 21.50 -12.52
CA ASN A 160 7.94 22.55 -11.80
C ASN A 160 8.49 22.19 -10.41
N GLU A 161 9.81 21.97 -10.35
CA GLU A 161 10.60 21.85 -9.10
C GLU A 161 10.44 23.05 -8.13
N GLU A 162 10.05 24.23 -8.61
CA GLU A 162 10.01 25.47 -7.81
C GLU A 162 8.80 25.59 -6.87
N LEU A 163 7.70 24.86 -7.10
CA LEU A 163 6.48 24.92 -6.27
C LEU A 163 6.47 23.92 -5.10
N LEU A 164 7.41 22.98 -5.06
CA LEU A 164 7.54 21.98 -4.00
C LEU A 164 8.06 22.56 -2.67
N ASN A 165 8.54 23.81 -2.67
CA ASN A 165 9.08 24.52 -1.51
C ASN A 165 8.02 25.23 -0.64
N VAL A 166 6.73 25.13 -0.95
CA VAL A 166 5.71 25.69 -0.07
C VAL A 166 5.51 24.75 1.11
N GLY A 167 6.14 25.12 2.24
CA GLY A 167 6.07 24.46 3.53
C GLY A 167 4.64 24.39 4.08
N ASP A 168 3.87 23.46 3.55
CA ASP A 168 2.50 23.17 3.95
C ASP A 168 2.50 22.05 4.98
N GLU A 169 1.51 22.05 5.86
CA GLU A 169 1.39 21.30 7.13
C GLU A 169 1.45 19.75 7.02
N ARG A 170 1.72 19.23 5.83
CA ARG A 170 1.88 17.81 5.53
C ARG A 170 3.29 17.34 5.91
N GLY A 171 3.35 16.38 6.83
CA GLY A 171 4.60 15.74 7.22
C GLY A 171 5.14 14.79 6.16
N CYS A 172 6.41 14.45 6.29
CA CYS A 172 7.14 13.52 5.46
C CYS A 172 6.64 12.08 5.65
N ALA A 173 6.13 11.49 4.57
CA ALA A 173 5.64 10.12 4.50
C ALA A 173 6.60 9.03 4.99
N TYR A 174 7.91 9.26 4.85
CA TYR A 174 8.94 8.30 5.22
C TYR A 174 9.25 8.33 6.72
N CYS A 175 9.34 9.52 7.31
CA CYS A 175 9.81 9.66 8.68
C CYS A 175 8.82 10.25 9.68
N GLY A 176 7.64 10.67 9.21
CA GLY A 176 6.62 11.37 9.99
C GLY A 176 7.03 12.79 10.43
N GLY A 177 8.12 13.33 9.91
CA GLY A 177 8.63 14.66 10.28
C GLY A 177 7.91 15.78 9.53
N LEU A 178 7.55 16.87 10.21
CA LEU A 178 6.88 18.02 9.59
C LEU A 178 7.85 18.86 8.74
N GLY A 179 7.32 19.59 7.74
CA GLY A 179 8.05 20.62 7.01
C GLY A 179 8.95 20.16 5.86
N HIS A 180 8.80 18.92 5.39
CA HIS A 180 9.48 18.41 4.19
C HIS A 180 8.71 17.22 3.60
N ARG A 181 8.81 16.98 2.29
CA ARG A 181 8.26 15.79 1.64
C ARG A 181 9.24 14.62 1.70
N ILE A 182 8.80 13.43 1.26
CA ILE A 182 9.69 12.26 1.15
C ILE A 182 10.91 12.52 0.26
N THR A 183 10.75 13.37 -0.77
CA THR A 183 11.82 13.83 -1.67
C THR A 183 12.97 14.50 -0.92
N ASP A 184 12.65 15.27 0.12
CA ASP A 184 13.59 16.10 0.87
C ASP A 184 13.80 15.56 2.29
N CYS A 185 13.66 14.24 2.46
CA CYS A 185 13.72 13.65 3.80
C CYS A 185 15.16 13.45 4.30
N PRO A 186 15.61 14.18 5.34
CA PRO A 186 16.97 14.03 5.87
C PRO A 186 17.20 12.65 6.49
N LYS A 187 16.14 12.00 7.00
CA LYS A 187 16.21 10.62 7.51
C LYS A 187 16.37 9.60 6.37
N LEU A 188 15.79 9.87 5.21
CA LEU A 188 15.94 9.05 4.02
C LEU A 188 17.36 9.20 3.45
N GLU A 189 17.81 10.44 3.30
CA GLU A 189 19.16 10.77 2.85
C GLU A 189 20.24 10.13 3.74
N ALA A 190 20.09 10.23 5.07
CA ALA A 190 21.02 9.59 6.01
C ALA A 190 21.07 8.06 5.90
N LYS A 191 19.97 7.39 5.51
CA LYS A 191 19.93 5.95 5.25
C LYS A 191 20.67 5.60 3.96
N GLN A 192 20.48 6.40 2.91
CA GLN A 192 21.20 6.24 1.64
C GLN A 192 22.72 6.37 1.84
N ILE A 193 23.17 7.35 2.62
CA ILE A 193 24.59 7.54 2.96
C ILE A 193 25.15 6.35 3.75
N LYS A 194 24.39 5.79 4.69
CA LYS A 194 24.82 4.60 5.45
C LYS A 194 24.90 3.34 4.60
N GLU A 195 23.95 3.14 3.69
CA GLU A 195 23.93 1.97 2.79
C GLU A 195 25.08 2.03 1.77
N THR A 196 25.33 3.21 1.20
CA THR A 196 26.47 3.44 0.29
C THR A 196 27.82 3.37 1.01
N GLY A 197 27.91 3.86 2.26
CA GLY A 197 29.11 3.77 3.09
C GLY A 197 29.47 2.35 3.54
N ASN A 198 28.49 1.44 3.65
CA ASN A 198 28.73 0.04 4.02
C ASN A 198 29.24 -0.82 2.84
N ILE A 199 29.03 -0.39 1.60
CA ILE A 199 29.59 -1.05 0.41
C ILE A 199 31.13 -0.87 0.36
N GLY A 200 31.66 0.22 0.92
CA GLY A 200 33.10 0.51 0.90
C GLY A 200 33.95 -0.18 1.97
N ARG A 201 33.38 -1.02 2.85
CA ARG A 201 34.11 -1.62 3.99
C ARG A 201 34.39 -3.13 3.87
N LYS A 202 34.00 -3.81 2.79
CA LYS A 202 34.00 -5.28 2.75
C LYS A 202 35.20 -5.97 2.08
N ASP A 203 36.20 -5.26 1.55
CA ASP A 203 37.30 -5.91 0.83
C ASP A 203 38.69 -5.42 1.26
N TYR A 204 39.17 -5.72 2.48
CA TYR A 204 40.60 -5.50 2.82
C TYR A 204 41.22 -6.42 3.88
N LEU A 205 40.67 -7.60 4.17
CA LEU A 205 41.36 -8.57 5.05
C LEU A 205 41.14 -10.02 4.57
N ALA A 206 42.01 -10.47 3.68
CA ALA A 206 42.32 -11.90 3.51
C ALA A 206 43.73 -12.15 4.08
N PRO A 207 43.92 -13.09 5.02
CA PRO A 207 45.23 -13.43 5.54
C PRO A 207 46.00 -14.27 4.52
N GLY A 208 47.21 -13.84 4.17
CA GLY A 208 48.12 -14.64 3.37
C GLY A 208 48.55 -15.87 4.15
N ALA A 209 48.09 -17.04 3.69
CA ALA A 209 48.73 -18.32 3.95
C ALA A 209 49.61 -18.63 2.74
N ALA A 210 50.93 -18.61 2.95
CA ALA A 210 51.89 -19.26 2.07
C ALA A 210 52.81 -20.09 2.97
N ASP A 211 52.72 -21.40 2.77
CA ASP A 211 53.58 -22.42 3.33
C ASP A 211 55.04 -22.26 2.85
N TRP A 212 55.95 -22.80 3.67
CA TRP A 212 57.41 -23.04 3.50
C TRP A 212 58.38 -21.94 3.94
#